data_AF-A0A232F1X1-F1
#
_entry.id   AF-A0A232F1X1-F1
#
_cell.length_a   1.000
_cell.length_b   1.000
_cell.length_c   1.000
_cell.angle_alpha   90.00
_cell.angle_beta   90.00
_cell.angle_gamma   90.00
#
_symmetry.space_group_name_H-M   'P 1'
#
loop_
_entity.id
_entity.type
_entity.pdbx_description
1 polymer ?
#
loop_
_entity_poly.entity_id
_entity_poly.type
_entity_poly.pdbx_seq_one_letter_code
_entity_poly.pdbx_strand_id
1 'polypeptide(L)'
;MFKSSQEPDIPAALGPLNNFSTDELKDLLNNDDKFEEIIKDNQQLLELESEKEEIMVRNRSLAEFNLSKEPELEESKNLIQSLSEEGNQLCASVQAKLEQITNKAGTMTVDTALDLLQAAAAEIEEESEKVAEKFLSGDLEVDEFLEQFLTRRKIMHMRKVKVDKMRELMRRPSVHSSTNPGYPIAGNFPGMPSVPYPTGPLSMPMPVPPILKPF
;
A
#
# COMPACT_ATOMS: atom_id res chain seq x y z
N MET A 1 -4.90 -18.15 -34.29
CA MET A 1 -4.84 -19.46 -34.97
C MET A 1 -5.57 -19.30 -36.31
N PHE A 2 -4.86 -18.91 -37.37
CA PHE A 2 -5.39 -19.04 -38.74
C PHE A 2 -4.78 -20.31 -39.31
N LYS A 3 -5.55 -21.40 -39.27
CA LYS A 3 -5.23 -22.64 -39.98
C LYS A 3 -6.46 -23.04 -40.76
N SER A 4 -6.56 -22.54 -41.97
CA SER A 4 -7.04 -23.37 -43.06
C SER A 4 -6.35 -22.88 -44.33
N SER A 5 -5.41 -23.67 -44.84
CA SER A 5 -5.14 -23.63 -46.27
C SER A 5 -6.37 -24.28 -46.90
N GLN A 6 -7.45 -23.52 -47.05
CA GLN A 6 -8.64 -23.98 -47.74
C GLN A 6 -8.24 -24.04 -49.21
N GLU A 7 -7.72 -25.19 -49.66
CA GLU A 7 -7.50 -25.42 -51.08
C GLU A 7 -8.84 -25.21 -51.81
N PRO A 8 -8.82 -24.60 -53.00
CA PRO A 8 -10.05 -24.42 -53.77
C PRO A 8 -10.65 -25.79 -54.08
N ASP A 9 -11.94 -25.97 -53.78
CA ASP A 9 -12.70 -27.17 -54.13
C ASP A 9 -13.05 -27.11 -55.63
N ILE A 10 -12.04 -27.40 -56.45
CA ILE A 10 -12.13 -27.40 -57.91
C ILE A 10 -13.25 -28.34 -58.40
N PRO A 11 -13.42 -29.56 -57.87
CA PRO A 11 -14.54 -30.43 -58.25
C PRO A 11 -15.92 -29.82 -58.00
N ALA A 12 -16.15 -29.20 -56.84
CA ALA A 12 -17.42 -28.55 -56.53
C ALA A 12 -17.65 -27.31 -57.41
N ALA A 13 -16.60 -26.53 -57.67
CA ALA A 13 -16.66 -25.34 -58.53
C ALA A 13 -17.01 -25.66 -60.00
N LEU A 14 -16.55 -26.80 -60.52
CA LEU A 14 -16.81 -27.23 -61.90
C LEU A 14 -18.10 -28.04 -62.06
N GLY A 15 -18.71 -28.51 -60.96
CA GLY A 15 -19.96 -29.28 -60.97
C GLY A 15 -21.10 -28.67 -61.79
N PRO A 16 -21.38 -27.36 -61.70
CA PRO A 16 -22.39 -26.69 -62.52
C PRO A 16 -22.10 -26.73 -64.02
N LEU A 17 -20.82 -26.75 -64.42
CA LEU A 17 -20.39 -26.74 -65.83
C LEU A 17 -20.79 -28.02 -66.58
N ASN A 18 -21.01 -29.13 -65.87
CA ASN A 18 -21.44 -30.40 -66.47
C ASN A 18 -22.85 -30.36 -67.08
N ASN A 19 -23.66 -29.36 -66.73
CA ASN A 19 -25.03 -29.21 -67.23
C ASN A 19 -25.15 -28.29 -68.45
N PHE A 20 -24.05 -27.68 -68.90
CA PHE A 20 -24.04 -26.77 -70.05
C PHE A 20 -23.85 -27.54 -71.36
N SER A 21 -24.49 -27.04 -72.43
CA SER A 21 -24.28 -27.53 -73.79
C SER A 21 -22.93 -27.10 -74.36
N THR A 22 -22.49 -27.77 -75.43
CA THR A 22 -21.22 -27.48 -76.10
C THR A 22 -21.12 -26.06 -76.65
N ASP A 23 -22.24 -25.46 -77.03
CA ASP A 23 -22.28 -24.08 -77.53
C ASP A 23 -22.22 -23.07 -76.38
N GLU A 24 -22.85 -23.37 -75.23
CA GLU A 24 -22.76 -22.55 -74.02
C GLU A 24 -21.36 -22.61 -73.38
N LEU A 25 -20.71 -23.78 -73.38
CA LEU A 25 -19.32 -23.91 -72.91
C LEU A 25 -18.33 -23.16 -73.80
N LYS A 26 -18.56 -23.11 -75.12
CA LYS A 26 -17.76 -22.30 -76.05
C LYS A 26 -18.00 -20.82 -75.82
N ASP A 27 -19.23 -20.41 -75.58
CA ASP A 27 -19.55 -19.02 -75.28
C ASP A 27 -18.92 -18.58 -73.96
N LEU A 28 -18.98 -19.43 -72.93
CA LEU A 28 -18.31 -19.22 -71.64
C LEU A 28 -16.78 -19.14 -71.78
N LEU A 29 -16.17 -19.98 -72.61
CA LEU A 29 -14.72 -19.96 -72.85
C LEU A 29 -14.25 -18.69 -73.59
N ASN A 30 -15.13 -18.07 -74.38
CA ASN A 30 -14.81 -16.88 -75.16
C ASN A 30 -15.32 -15.58 -74.52
N ASN A 31 -15.96 -15.65 -73.35
CA ASN A 31 -16.55 -14.51 -72.65
C ASN A 31 -16.15 -14.51 -71.18
N ASP A 32 -15.07 -13.77 -70.89
CA ASP A 32 -14.49 -13.66 -69.54
C ASP A 32 -15.48 -13.12 -68.50
N ASP A 33 -16.41 -12.24 -68.90
CA ASP A 33 -17.41 -11.67 -67.98
C ASP A 33 -18.38 -12.75 -67.48
N LYS A 34 -18.78 -13.68 -68.36
CA LYS A 34 -19.65 -14.81 -68.00
C LYS A 34 -18.92 -15.81 -67.11
N PHE A 35 -17.63 -16.00 -67.35
CA PHE A 35 -16.80 -16.86 -66.50
C PHE A 35 -16.65 -16.28 -65.09
N GLU A 36 -16.40 -14.97 -64.99
CA GLU A 36 -16.31 -14.25 -63.71
C GLU A 36 -17.63 -14.32 -62.90
N GLU A 37 -18.78 -14.28 -63.57
CA GLU A 37 -20.10 -14.43 -62.93
C GLU A 37 -20.27 -15.81 -62.27
N ILE A 38 -19.88 -16.89 -62.97
CA ILE A 38 -19.92 -18.25 -62.41
C ILE A 38 -18.94 -18.40 -61.22
N ILE A 39 -17.79 -17.73 -61.28
CA ILE A 39 -16.82 -17.74 -60.17
C ILE A 39 -17.37 -16.96 -58.97
N LYS A 40 -18.09 -15.85 -59.17
CA LYS A 40 -18.75 -15.10 -58.09
C LYS A 40 -19.84 -15.90 -57.39
N ASP A 41 -20.56 -16.73 -58.14
CA ASP A 41 -21.59 -17.61 -57.61
C ASP A 41 -21.03 -18.90 -56.98
N ASN A 42 -19.70 -19.04 -56.92
CA ASN A 42 -19.06 -20.18 -56.28
C ASN A 42 -19.34 -20.20 -54.76
N GLN A 43 -19.88 -21.31 -54.28
CA GLN A 43 -20.26 -21.49 -52.88
C GLN A 43 -19.11 -21.25 -51.88
N GLN A 44 -17.90 -21.73 -52.19
CA GLN A 44 -16.73 -21.54 -51.31
C GLN A 44 -16.31 -20.06 -51.25
N LEU A 45 -16.42 -19.32 -52.37
CA LEU A 45 -16.13 -17.89 -52.41
C LEU A 45 -17.18 -17.08 -51.63
N LEU A 46 -18.46 -17.43 -51.77
CA LEU A 46 -19.56 -16.80 -51.03
C LEU A 46 -19.44 -17.02 -49.51
N GLU A 47 -19.07 -18.22 -49.08
CA GLU A 47 -18.81 -18.54 -47.67
C GLU A 47 -17.64 -17.72 -47.11
N LEU A 48 -16.54 -17.61 -47.87
CA LEU A 48 -15.39 -16.79 -47.49
C LEU A 48 -15.71 -15.29 -47.42
N GLU A 49 -16.49 -14.76 -48.36
CA GLU A 49 -16.90 -13.35 -48.32
C GLU A 49 -17.84 -13.09 -47.15
N SER A 50 -18.74 -14.05 -46.82
CA SER A 50 -19.58 -13.97 -45.62
C SER A 50 -18.76 -14.00 -44.33
N GLU A 51 -17.78 -14.90 -44.21
CA GLU A 51 -16.89 -15.00 -43.05
C GLU A 51 -16.07 -13.70 -42.88
N LYS A 52 -15.55 -13.17 -43.99
CA LYS A 52 -14.85 -11.89 -44.01
C LYS A 52 -15.75 -10.75 -43.51
N GLU A 53 -16.99 -10.65 -43.98
CA GLU A 53 -17.94 -9.63 -43.52
C GLU A 53 -18.23 -9.80 -42.02
N GLU A 54 -18.46 -11.03 -41.54
CA GLU A 54 -18.67 -11.29 -40.12
C GLU A 54 -17.47 -10.85 -39.27
N ILE A 55 -16.25 -11.17 -39.71
CA ILE A 55 -15.02 -10.76 -39.03
C ILE A 55 -14.88 -9.23 -39.04
N MET A 56 -15.16 -8.57 -40.16
CA MET A 56 -15.10 -7.10 -40.25
C MET A 56 -16.09 -6.43 -39.31
N VAL A 57 -17.35 -6.91 -39.30
CA VAL A 57 -18.39 -6.41 -38.38
C VAL A 57 -17.96 -6.64 -36.93
N ARG A 58 -17.51 -7.85 -36.59
CA ARG A 58 -17.04 -8.18 -35.24
C ARG A 58 -15.86 -7.30 -34.81
N ASN A 59 -14.88 -7.10 -35.70
CA ASN A 59 -13.71 -6.28 -35.42
C ASN A 59 -14.12 -4.82 -35.19
N ARG A 60 -15.00 -4.28 -36.04
CA ARG A 60 -15.54 -2.92 -35.88
C ARG A 60 -16.28 -2.77 -34.56
N SER A 61 -17.22 -3.66 -34.25
CA SER A 61 -17.97 -3.59 -32.99
C SER A 61 -17.07 -3.69 -31.76
N LEU A 62 -16.02 -4.52 -31.81
CA LEU A 62 -15.06 -4.63 -30.73
C LEU A 62 -14.20 -3.37 -30.59
N ALA A 63 -13.78 -2.77 -31.71
CA ALA A 63 -13.03 -1.52 -31.70
C ALA A 63 -13.88 -0.37 -31.14
N GLU A 64 -15.14 -0.25 -31.57
CA GLU A 64 -16.09 0.73 -31.06
C GLU A 64 -16.35 0.55 -29.55
N PHE A 65 -16.53 -0.70 -29.10
CA PHE A 65 -16.67 -0.99 -27.67
C PHE A 65 -15.42 -0.62 -26.88
N ASN A 66 -14.22 -0.96 -27.36
CA ASN A 66 -12.96 -0.59 -26.70
C ASN A 66 -12.79 0.93 -26.61
N LEU A 67 -13.08 1.66 -27.69
CA LEU A 67 -13.06 3.12 -27.70
C LEU A 67 -14.10 3.72 -26.74
N SER A 68 -15.27 3.08 -26.60
CA SER A 68 -16.29 3.51 -25.63
C SER A 68 -15.83 3.37 -24.17
N LYS A 69 -14.84 2.50 -23.89
CA LYS A 69 -14.28 2.26 -22.57
C LYS A 69 -13.08 3.15 -22.23
N GLU A 70 -12.44 3.72 -23.22
CA GLU A 70 -11.33 4.67 -23.05
C GLU A 70 -11.65 5.83 -22.08
N PRO A 71 -12.80 6.54 -22.16
CA PRO A 71 -13.09 7.65 -21.25
C PRO A 71 -13.24 7.20 -19.79
N GLU A 72 -13.90 6.07 -19.54
CA GLU A 72 -14.08 5.51 -18.20
C GLU A 72 -12.73 5.11 -17.58
N LEU A 73 -11.84 4.52 -18.40
CA LEU A 73 -10.49 4.15 -17.97
C LEU A 73 -9.63 5.37 -17.66
N GLU A 74 -9.68 6.40 -18.51
CA GLU A 74 -8.89 7.62 -18.28
C GLU A 74 -9.39 8.40 -17.06
N GLU A 75 -10.71 8.47 -16.84
CA GLU A 75 -11.27 9.04 -15.62
C GLU A 75 -10.82 8.28 -14.36
N SER A 76 -10.93 6.95 -14.37
CA SER A 76 -10.50 6.11 -13.24
C SER A 76 -8.99 6.25 -12.96
N LYS A 77 -8.17 6.30 -14.01
CA LYS A 77 -6.72 6.52 -13.91
C LYS A 77 -6.40 7.89 -13.31
N ASN A 78 -7.08 8.95 -13.75
CA ASN A 78 -6.91 10.29 -13.18
C ASN A 78 -7.33 10.35 -11.71
N LEU A 79 -8.41 9.66 -11.34
CA LEU A 79 -8.85 9.56 -9.95
C LEU A 79 -7.81 8.84 -9.08
N ILE A 80 -7.28 7.72 -9.54
CA ILE A 80 -6.22 6.98 -8.84
C ILE A 80 -4.97 7.85 -8.68
N GLN A 81 -4.58 8.59 -9.72
CA GLN A 81 -3.45 9.50 -9.64
C GLN A 81 -3.68 10.59 -8.60
N SER A 82 -4.84 11.25 -8.61
CA SER A 82 -5.20 12.28 -7.63
C SER A 82 -5.19 11.74 -6.20
N LEU A 83 -5.78 10.56 -5.97
CA LEU A 83 -5.80 9.91 -4.65
C LEU A 83 -4.41 9.50 -4.19
N SER A 84 -3.56 9.03 -5.11
CA SER A 84 -2.17 8.69 -4.79
C SER A 84 -1.36 9.93 -4.42
N GLU A 85 -1.55 11.04 -5.13
CA GLU A 85 -0.90 12.32 -4.81
C GLU A 85 -1.36 12.85 -3.45
N GLU A 86 -2.66 12.82 -3.16
CA GLU A 86 -3.21 13.18 -1.86
C GLU A 86 -2.63 12.28 -0.75
N GLY A 87 -2.64 10.97 -0.94
CA GLY A 87 -2.06 10.01 0.00
C GLY A 87 -0.58 10.28 0.29
N ASN A 88 0.21 10.59 -0.76
CA ASN A 88 1.61 10.96 -0.60
C ASN A 88 1.78 12.26 0.20
N GLN A 89 0.93 13.26 -0.02
CA GLN A 89 0.95 14.51 0.75
C GLN A 89 0.60 14.28 2.23
N LEU A 90 -0.41 13.44 2.52
CA LEU A 90 -0.76 13.08 3.89
C LEU A 90 0.39 12.34 4.57
N CYS A 91 1.00 11.35 3.89
CA CYS A 91 2.16 10.63 4.41
C CYS A 91 3.32 11.58 4.73
N ALA A 92 3.64 12.51 3.84
CA ALA A 92 4.67 13.53 4.07
C ALA A 92 4.33 14.43 5.28
N SER A 93 3.06 14.84 5.41
CA SER A 93 2.58 15.64 6.55
C SER A 93 2.69 14.89 7.88
N VAL A 94 2.32 13.60 7.90
CA VAL A 94 2.47 12.72 9.06
C VAL A 94 3.93 12.56 9.43
N GLN A 95 4.80 12.30 8.46
CA GLN A 95 6.24 12.18 8.68
C GLN A 95 6.83 13.48 9.25
N ALA A 96 6.49 14.64 8.69
CA ALA A 96 6.94 15.92 9.22
C ALA A 96 6.44 16.17 10.66
N LYS A 97 5.21 15.76 10.99
CA LYS A 97 4.69 15.85 12.37
C LYS A 97 5.40 14.89 13.31
N LEU A 98 5.71 13.67 12.87
CA LEU A 98 6.50 12.70 13.64
C LEU A 98 7.90 13.25 13.93
N GLU A 99 8.56 13.82 12.92
CA GLU A 99 9.87 14.48 13.08
C GLU A 99 9.80 15.67 14.05
N GLN A 100 8.73 16.46 14.01
CA GLN A 100 8.53 17.52 15.00
C GLN A 100 8.34 16.96 16.42
N ILE A 101 7.61 15.85 16.57
CA ILE A 101 7.39 15.21 17.87
C ILE A 101 8.71 14.64 18.39
N THR A 102 9.48 13.92 17.58
CA THR A 102 10.78 13.36 17.98
C THR A 102 11.78 14.47 18.33
N ASN A 103 11.82 15.55 17.54
CA ASN A 103 12.67 16.71 17.85
C ASN A 103 12.26 17.40 19.16
N LYS A 104 10.96 17.53 19.44
CA LYS A 104 10.44 18.15 20.69
C LYS A 104 10.58 17.24 21.91
N ALA A 105 10.39 15.94 21.75
CA ALA A 105 10.51 14.97 22.83
C ALA A 105 11.95 14.85 23.34
N GLY A 106 12.93 15.34 22.57
CA GLY A 106 14.34 15.17 22.87
C GLY A 106 14.75 13.70 22.83
N THR A 107 16.05 13.44 22.95
CA THR A 107 16.59 12.07 22.98
C THR A 107 16.47 11.41 24.35
N MET A 108 15.96 12.14 25.36
CA MET A 108 15.89 11.68 26.74
C MET A 108 14.63 10.85 26.95
N THR A 109 14.77 9.53 26.96
CA THR A 109 13.68 8.63 27.36
C THR A 109 13.44 8.72 28.87
N VAL A 110 12.24 8.34 29.32
CA VAL A 110 11.91 8.31 30.75
C VAL A 110 12.86 7.40 31.52
N ASP A 111 13.30 6.29 30.93
CA ASP A 111 14.30 5.39 31.49
C ASP A 111 15.67 6.09 31.66
N THR A 112 16.17 6.78 30.62
CA THR A 112 17.44 7.52 30.74
C THR A 112 17.37 8.64 31.78
N ALA A 113 16.24 9.34 31.88
CA ALA A 113 16.03 10.36 32.90
C ALA A 113 16.02 9.75 34.32
N LEU A 114 15.42 8.57 34.48
CA LEU A 114 15.39 7.84 35.74
C LEU A 114 16.80 7.38 36.17
N ASP A 115 17.59 6.85 35.23
CA ASP A 115 18.96 6.40 35.50
C ASP A 115 19.87 7.58 35.89
N LEU A 116 19.78 8.71 35.16
CA LEU A 116 20.50 9.93 35.51
C LEU A 116 20.12 10.45 36.89
N LEU A 117 18.83 10.41 37.25
CA LEU A 117 18.37 10.84 38.57
C LEU A 117 18.86 9.91 39.69
N GLN A 118 18.93 8.60 39.44
CA GLN A 118 19.51 7.63 40.37
C GLN A 118 21.01 7.87 40.58
N ALA A 119 21.76 8.07 39.49
CA ALA A 119 23.18 8.40 39.56
C ALA A 119 23.41 9.69 40.35
N ALA A 120 22.65 10.75 40.07
CA ALA A 120 22.71 12.01 40.82
C ALA A 120 22.29 11.87 42.29
N ALA A 121 21.44 10.89 42.64
CA ALA A 121 21.08 10.58 44.03
C ALA A 121 22.22 9.85 44.76
N ALA A 122 22.91 8.94 44.08
CA ALA A 122 24.07 8.22 44.61
C ALA A 122 25.29 9.16 44.76
N GLU A 123 25.52 10.05 43.80
CA GLU A 123 26.61 11.03 43.84
C GLU A 123 26.49 11.96 45.06
N ILE A 124 25.32 12.56 45.28
CA ILE A 124 25.08 13.45 46.44
C ILE A 124 25.09 12.68 47.78
N GLU A 125 24.78 11.37 47.76
CA GLU A 125 24.92 10.50 48.92
C GLU A 125 26.41 10.31 49.25
N GLU A 126 27.23 9.94 48.28
CA GLU A 126 28.69 9.82 48.42
C GLU A 126 29.34 11.14 48.89
N GLU A 127 28.92 12.27 48.31
CA GLU A 127 29.36 13.59 48.77
C GLU A 127 28.99 13.87 50.23
N SER A 128 27.81 13.44 50.67
CA SER A 128 27.40 13.59 52.07
C SER A 128 28.20 12.69 53.00
N GLU A 129 28.59 11.50 52.56
CA GLU A 129 29.49 10.60 53.32
C GLU A 129 30.89 11.21 53.42
N LYS A 130 31.43 11.79 52.33
CA LYS A 130 32.73 12.50 52.37
C LYS A 130 32.74 13.66 53.37
N VAL A 131 31.62 14.39 53.49
CA VAL A 131 31.47 15.45 54.50
C VAL A 131 31.45 14.85 55.91
N ALA A 132 30.79 13.71 56.11
CA ALA A 132 30.79 13.02 57.40
C ALA A 132 32.18 12.48 57.77
N GLU A 133 32.90 11.88 56.83
CA GLU A 133 34.27 11.39 57.03
C GLU A 133 35.22 12.52 57.45
N LYS A 134 35.18 13.66 56.77
CA LYS A 134 35.97 14.86 57.12
C LYS A 134 35.66 15.41 58.51
N PHE A 135 34.40 15.32 58.94
CA PHE A 135 34.02 15.71 60.29
C PHE A 135 34.59 14.73 61.33
N LEU A 136 34.54 13.43 61.06
CA LEU A 136 35.08 12.39 61.94
C LEU A 136 36.62 12.40 62.03
N SER A 137 37.31 12.87 60.98
CA SER A 137 38.76 13.10 61.00
C SER A 137 39.17 14.40 61.73
N GLY A 138 38.20 15.25 62.09
CA GLY A 138 38.45 16.54 62.74
C GLY A 138 38.83 17.67 61.78
N ASP A 139 38.65 17.47 60.47
CA ASP A 139 38.97 18.45 59.42
C ASP A 139 37.83 19.47 59.17
N LEU A 140 36.70 19.36 59.88
CA LEU A 140 35.52 20.22 59.77
C LEU A 140 35.00 20.62 61.16
N GLU A 141 34.65 21.89 61.32
CA GLU A 141 33.95 22.38 62.52
C GLU A 141 32.47 21.96 62.52
N VAL A 142 31.86 21.92 63.71
CA VAL A 142 30.49 21.43 63.90
C VAL A 142 29.46 22.23 63.09
N ASP A 143 29.55 23.56 63.10
CA ASP A 143 28.58 24.41 62.41
C ASP A 143 28.67 24.24 60.89
N GLU A 144 29.90 24.14 60.34
CA GLU A 144 30.15 23.90 58.93
C GLU A 144 29.69 22.50 58.49
N PHE A 145 29.92 21.48 59.32
CA PHE A 145 29.43 20.13 59.08
C PHE A 145 27.90 20.10 58.99
N LEU A 146 27.21 20.71 59.97
CA LEU A 146 25.75 20.71 60.01
C LEU A 146 25.15 21.38 58.76
N GLU A 147 25.70 22.51 58.33
CA GLU A 147 25.24 23.21 57.13
C GLU A 147 25.41 22.36 55.86
N GLN A 148 26.61 21.82 55.64
CA GLN A 148 26.92 21.07 54.43
C GLN A 148 26.22 19.71 54.41
N PHE A 149 26.23 18.97 55.52
CA PHE A 149 25.67 17.62 55.59
C PHE A 149 24.14 17.64 55.46
N LEU A 150 23.46 18.52 56.19
CA LEU A 150 21.99 18.61 56.14
C LEU A 150 21.50 19.03 54.75
N THR A 151 22.20 19.97 54.10
CA THR A 151 21.87 20.42 52.74
C THR A 151 21.98 19.27 51.74
N ARG A 152 23.09 18.52 51.76
CA ARG A 152 23.31 17.37 50.86
C ARG A 152 22.33 16.23 51.13
N ARG A 153 22.10 15.86 52.41
CA ARG A 153 21.12 14.83 52.79
C ARG A 153 19.69 15.20 52.40
N LYS A 154 19.29 16.47 52.53
CA LYS A 154 17.98 16.95 52.08
C LYS A 154 17.80 16.75 50.57
N ILE A 155 18.81 17.11 49.77
CA ILE A 155 18.78 16.92 48.31
C ILE A 155 18.77 15.42 47.97
N MET A 156 19.60 14.61 48.63
CA MET A 156 19.67 13.16 48.46
C MET A 156 18.30 12.51 48.67
N HIS A 157 17.66 12.74 49.82
CA HIS A 157 16.35 12.19 50.13
C HIS A 157 15.28 12.66 49.14
N MET A 158 15.32 13.94 48.75
CA MET A 158 14.41 14.46 47.73
C MET A 158 14.58 13.75 46.38
N ARG A 159 15.82 13.49 45.95
CA ARG A 159 16.10 12.74 44.71
C ARG A 159 15.65 11.28 44.82
N LYS A 160 15.91 10.59 45.95
CA LYS A 160 15.44 9.21 46.18
C LYS A 160 13.91 9.10 46.11
N VAL A 161 13.19 10.02 46.74
CA VAL A 161 11.71 10.07 46.65
C VAL A 161 11.25 10.31 45.21
N LYS A 162 11.92 11.18 44.45
CA LYS A 162 11.60 11.40 43.04
C LYS A 162 11.86 10.16 42.18
N VAL A 163 12.94 9.41 42.42
CA VAL A 163 13.21 8.12 41.76
C VAL A 163 12.09 7.12 42.05
N ASP A 164 11.70 6.97 43.32
CA ASP A 164 10.65 6.03 43.71
C ASP A 164 9.30 6.40 43.07
N LYS A 165 8.98 7.70 43.02
CA LYS A 165 7.76 8.19 42.37
C LYS A 165 7.79 8.03 40.85
N MET A 166 8.92 8.26 40.19
CA MET A 166 9.05 7.96 38.76
C MET A 166 8.86 6.46 38.49
N ARG A 167 9.49 5.58 39.28
CA ARG A 167 9.31 4.11 39.19
C ARG A 167 7.87 3.68 39.45
N GLU A 168 7.15 4.37 40.34
CA GLU A 168 5.74 4.13 40.59
C GLU A 168 4.88 4.53 39.37
N LEU A 169 5.13 5.72 38.81
CA LEU A 169 4.41 6.20 37.62
C LEU A 169 4.63 5.32 36.39
N MET A 170 5.86 4.80 36.20
CA MET A 170 6.18 3.89 35.10
C MET A 170 5.53 2.51 35.25
N ARG A 171 5.29 2.05 36.49
CA ARG A 171 4.63 0.76 36.78
C ARG A 171 3.11 0.85 36.75
N ARG A 172 2.53 2.03 36.92
CA ARG A 172 1.08 2.23 36.79
C ARG A 172 0.72 2.04 35.31
N PRO A 173 -0.04 0.99 34.93
CA PRO A 173 -0.56 0.93 33.58
C PRO A 173 -1.40 2.18 33.37
N SER A 174 -1.18 2.90 32.27
CA SER A 174 -2.07 3.96 31.84
C SER A 174 -3.46 3.35 31.71
N VAL A 175 -4.35 3.61 32.68
CA VAL A 175 -5.74 3.15 32.66
C VAL A 175 -6.54 3.86 31.55
N HIS A 176 -5.89 4.68 30.72
CA HIS A 176 -6.50 5.45 29.63
C HIS A 176 -5.98 5.12 28.23
N SER A 177 -5.23 4.02 28.05
CA SER A 177 -4.83 3.56 26.72
C SER A 177 -5.49 2.23 26.36
N SER A 178 -6.82 2.21 26.32
CA SER A 178 -7.61 1.25 25.55
C SER A 178 -8.12 1.90 24.26
N THR A 179 -7.25 2.58 23.53
CA THR A 179 -7.50 2.93 22.12
C THR A 179 -6.20 2.79 21.35
N ASN A 180 -6.09 1.66 20.65
CA ASN A 180 -5.08 1.43 19.64
C ASN A 180 -5.24 2.52 18.56
N PRO A 181 -4.24 3.36 18.22
CA PRO A 181 -4.45 4.56 17.37
C PRO A 181 -4.69 4.30 15.88
N GLY A 182 -5.02 3.06 15.48
CA GLY A 182 -4.97 2.64 14.08
C GLY A 182 -6.31 2.31 13.41
N TYR A 183 -7.39 2.09 14.16
CA TYR A 183 -8.65 1.64 13.56
C TYR A 183 -9.86 2.27 14.25
N PRO A 184 -10.78 2.93 13.51
CA PRO A 184 -12.04 3.36 14.08
C PRO A 184 -12.86 2.13 14.49
N ILE A 185 -13.25 2.07 15.77
CA ILE A 185 -14.23 1.11 16.27
C ILE A 185 -15.55 1.42 15.57
N ALA A 186 -16.06 0.46 14.80
CA ALA A 186 -17.29 0.58 13.99
C ALA A 186 -18.60 0.74 14.80
N GLY A 187 -18.51 1.04 16.11
CA GLY A 187 -19.63 1.06 17.04
C GLY A 187 -20.40 2.38 17.12
N ASN A 188 -20.04 3.41 16.36
CA ASN A 188 -20.61 4.76 16.52
C ASN A 188 -21.39 5.29 15.29
N PHE A 189 -21.63 4.48 14.26
CA PHE A 189 -22.42 4.90 13.09
C PHE A 189 -23.84 4.33 13.14
N PRO A 190 -24.89 5.16 13.28
CA PRO A 190 -26.27 4.68 13.21
C PRO A 190 -26.60 4.28 11.76
N GLY A 191 -26.92 2.99 11.53
CA GLY A 191 -27.53 2.54 10.26
C GLY A 191 -26.77 1.49 9.44
N MET A 192 -25.65 0.93 9.92
CA MET A 192 -24.95 -0.16 9.21
C MET A 192 -25.28 -1.53 9.83
N PRO A 193 -25.65 -2.55 9.02
CA PRO A 193 -25.87 -3.91 9.52
C PRO A 193 -24.55 -4.52 10.00
N SER A 194 -24.57 -5.15 11.18
CA SER A 194 -23.42 -5.84 11.76
C SER A 194 -23.03 -7.06 10.92
N VAL A 195 -21.96 -6.96 10.15
CA VAL A 195 -21.34 -8.13 9.52
C VAL A 195 -20.43 -8.83 10.54
N PRO A 196 -20.55 -10.16 10.72
CA PRO A 196 -19.72 -10.89 11.67
C PRO A 196 -18.34 -11.09 11.05
N TYR A 197 -17.39 -10.22 11.39
CA TYR A 197 -15.97 -10.47 11.10
C TYR A 197 -15.33 -11.25 12.26
N PRO A 198 -14.53 -12.30 12.01
CA PRO A 198 -13.96 -13.13 13.05
C PRO A 198 -12.95 -12.34 13.89
N THR A 199 -13.21 -12.27 15.20
CA THR A 199 -12.27 -11.76 16.21
C THR A 199 -11.21 -12.82 16.50
N GLY A 200 -10.20 -12.91 15.63
CA GLY A 200 -9.00 -13.72 15.84
C GLY A 200 -7.76 -12.95 15.39
N PRO A 201 -6.57 -13.23 15.95
CA PRO A 201 -5.34 -12.60 15.49
C PRO A 201 -5.05 -13.07 14.06
N LEU A 202 -5.41 -12.24 13.08
CA LEU A 202 -5.04 -12.45 11.68
C LEU A 202 -3.56 -12.09 11.53
N SER A 203 -2.70 -13.10 11.53
CA SER A 203 -1.33 -13.03 11.00
C SER A 203 -1.39 -12.92 9.47
N MET A 204 -1.90 -11.79 8.98
CA MET A 204 -1.75 -11.37 7.58
C MET A 204 -0.43 -10.60 7.45
N PRO A 205 0.48 -10.98 6.53
CA PRO A 205 1.70 -10.22 6.31
C PRO A 205 1.32 -8.84 5.75
N MET A 206 1.77 -7.79 6.44
CA MET A 206 1.63 -6.41 5.97
C MET A 206 2.30 -6.23 4.61
N PRO A 207 1.74 -5.43 3.68
CA PRO A 207 2.44 -5.02 2.47
C PRO A 207 3.71 -4.26 2.89
N VAL A 208 4.86 -4.78 2.50
CA VAL A 208 6.16 -4.17 2.78
C VAL A 208 6.23 -2.84 2.02
N PRO A 209 6.58 -1.71 2.66
CA PRO A 209 6.80 -0.47 1.94
C PRO A 209 7.92 -0.65 0.89
N PRO A 210 7.86 0.03 -0.27
CA PRO A 210 8.86 -0.15 -1.32
C PRO A 210 10.23 0.26 -0.77
N ILE A 211 11.09 -0.74 -0.59
CA ILE A 211 12.52 -0.53 -0.34
C ILE A 211 13.07 0.15 -1.60
N LEU A 212 13.46 1.42 -1.47
CA LEU A 212 14.29 2.11 -2.44
C LEU A 212 15.56 1.28 -2.64
N LYS A 213 15.63 0.57 -3.77
CA LYS A 213 16.89 -0.02 -4.23
C LYS A 213 17.76 1.13 -4.74
N PRO A 214 18.99 1.30 -4.24
CA PRO A 214 19.95 2.20 -4.87
C PRO A 214 20.38 1.58 -6.21
N PHE A 215 20.50 2.45 -7.23
CA PHE A 215 21.28 2.18 -8.43
C PHE A 215 22.78 2.19 -8.09
#